data_AF-A0A2D8GDW5-F1
#
_entry.id   AF-A0A2D8GDW5-F1
#
_cell.length_a   1.000
_cell.length_b   1.000
_cell.length_c   1.000
_cell.angle_alpha   90.00
_cell.angle_beta   90.00
_cell.angle_gamma   90.00
#
_symmetry.space_group_name_H-M   'P 1'
#
loop_
_entity.id
_entity.type
_entity.pdbx_description
1 polymer ?
#
loop_
_entity_poly.entity_id
_entity_poly.type
_entity_poly.pdbx_seq_one_letter_code
_entity_poly.pdbx_strand_id
1 'polypeptide(L)' 'MELEVRLLGDIRVVAGASTVTGADLPGPIGRHLLTRLVIDPFPVSRTRLVDDIWGGKAPRSVDSVLNATLSRLRT' A
#
# COMPACT_ATOMS: atom_id res chain seq x y z
N MET A 1 -12.09 -16.94 4.17
CA MET A 1 -11.34 -15.99 5.02
C MET A 1 -11.77 -14.60 4.59
N GLU A 2 -12.44 -13.86 5.47
CA GLU A 2 -12.91 -12.52 5.15
C GLU A 2 -11.78 -11.53 5.42
N LEU A 3 -11.41 -10.74 4.41
CA LEU A 3 -10.40 -9.71 4.47
C LEU A 3 -11.09 -8.36 4.44
N GLU A 4 -10.90 -7.56 5.48
CA GLU A 4 -11.47 -6.22 5.61
C GLU A 4 -10.34 -5.20 5.71
N VAL A 5 -10.45 -4.09 4.98
CA VAL A 5 -9.53 -2.95 5.13
C VAL A 5 -10.31 -1.74 5.62
N ARG A 6 -9.90 -1.20 6.77
CA ARG A 6 -10.48 -0.01 7.40
C ARG A 6 -9.60 1.19 7.12
N LEU A 7 -10.15 2.19 6.43
CA LEU A 7 -9.45 3.42 6.04
C LEU A 7 -9.89 4.66 6.82
N LEU A 8 -11.02 4.60 7.53
CA LEU A 8 -11.53 5.73 8.31
C LEU A 8 -10.83 5.76 9.67
N GLY A 9 -9.80 6.60 9.77
CA GLY A 9 -8.89 6.66 10.92
C GLY A 9 -7.54 6.03 10.58
N ASP A 10 -6.89 5.42 11.58
CA ASP A 10 -5.66 4.68 11.33
C ASP A 10 -5.95 3.44 10.47
N ILE A 11 -5.14 3.24 9.42
CA ILE A 11 -5.28 2.09 8.54
C ILE A 11 -5.17 0.78 9.32
N ARG A 12 -6.14 -0.12 9.10
CA ARG A 12 -6.15 -1.47 9.65
C ARG A 12 -6.55 -2.49 8.60
N VAL A 13 -5.86 -3.63 8.58
CA VAL A 13 -6.25 -4.81 7.81
C VAL A 13 -6.66 -5.89 8.78
N VAL A 14 -7.89 -6.37 8.67
CA VAL A 14 -8.47 -7.40 9.53
C VAL A 14 -8.65 -8.66 8.70
N ALA A 15 -8.08 -9.77 9.18
CA ALA A 15 -8.18 -11.09 8.55
C ALA A 15 -8.49 -12.13 9.63
N GLY A 16 -9.78 -12.43 9.84
CA GLY A 16 -10.23 -13.27 10.95
C GLY A 16 -9.86 -12.67 12.31
N ALA A 17 -9.03 -13.39 13.08
CA ALA A 17 -8.54 -12.92 14.39
C ALA A 17 -7.29 -12.03 14.30
N SER A 18 -6.66 -11.94 13.13
CA SER A 18 -5.44 -11.14 12.93
C SER A 18 -5.78 -9.70 12.56
N THR A 19 -5.09 -8.75 13.18
CA THR A 19 -5.18 -7.32 12.84
C THR A 19 -3.78 -6.79 12.55
N VAL A 20 -3.59 -6.22 11.36
CA VAL A 20 -2.39 -5.49 10.96
C VAL A 20 -2.70 -3.99 11.05
N THR A 21 -1.87 -3.24 11.75
CA THR A 21 -2.01 -1.78 11.93
C THR A 21 -1.05 -1.01 11.02
N GLY A 22 -1.22 0.31 10.93
CA GLY A 22 -0.28 1.17 10.23
C GLY A 22 1.18 1.05 10.69
N ALA A 23 1.44 0.66 11.95
CA ALA A 23 2.79 0.45 12.46
C ALA A 23 3.45 -0.82 11.92
N ASP A 24 2.64 -1.82 11.55
CA ASP A 24 3.09 -3.10 11.01
C ASP A 24 3.35 -3.02 9.48
N LEU A 25 2.84 -1.98 8.82
CA LEU A 25 3.00 -1.76 7.39
C LEU A 25 4.43 -1.28 7.03
N PRO A 26 4.90 -1.56 5.79
CA PRO A 26 6.27 -1.26 5.36
C PRO A 26 6.55 0.26 5.18
N GLY A 27 6.66 0.97 6.30
CA GLY A 27 6.98 2.39 6.38
C GLY A 27 5.92 3.31 5.76
N PRO A 28 6.22 4.61 5.62
CA PRO A 28 5.31 5.58 5.02
C PRO A 28 4.87 5.18 3.61
N ILE A 29 5.79 4.72 2.75
CA ILE A 29 5.48 4.33 1.38
C ILE A 29 4.55 3.12 1.34
N GLY A 30 4.79 2.10 2.17
CA GLY A 30 3.91 0.94 2.27
C GLY A 30 2.48 1.31 2.66
N ARG A 31 2.32 2.22 3.62
CA ARG A 31 1.01 2.74 4.04
C ARG A 31 0.29 3.48 2.91
N HIS A 32 0.98 4.39 2.23
CA HIS A 32 0.37 5.14 1.11
C HIS A 32 0.01 4.20 -0.04
N LEU A 33 0.87 3.24 -0.35
CA LEU A 33 0.64 2.27 -1.43
C LEU A 33 -0.57 1.40 -1.14
N LEU A 34 -0.69 0.85 0.06
CA LEU A 34 -1.87 0.07 0.46
C LEU A 34 -3.14 0.92 0.43
N THR A 35 -3.11 2.12 1.03
CA THR A 35 -4.25 3.04 1.03
C THR A 35 -4.73 3.34 -0.38
N ARG A 36 -3.79 3.62 -1.29
CA ARG A 36 -4.11 3.94 -2.67
C ARG A 36 -4.73 2.76 -3.42
N LEU A 37 -4.19 1.55 -3.23
CA LEU A 37 -4.68 0.33 -3.88
C LEU A 37 -6.07 -0.09 -3.39
N VAL A 38 -6.37 0.12 -2.10
CA VAL A 38 -7.66 -0.29 -1.51
C VAL A 38 -8.83 0.54 -2.03
N ILE A 39 -8.57 1.79 -2.44
CA ILE A 39 -9.60 2.69 -2.96
C ILE A 39 -10.03 2.31 -4.39
N ASP A 40 -9.17 1.67 -5.18
CA ASP A 40 -9.49 1.28 -6.55
C ASP A 40 -9.93 -0.20 -6.62
N PRO A 41 -11.15 -0.50 -7.11
CA PRO A 41 -11.60 -1.86 -7.33
C PRO A 41 -11.02 -2.51 -8.61
N PHE A 42 -10.17 -1.79 -9.35
CA PHE A 42 -9.64 -2.18 -10.65
C PHE A 42 -8.11 -2.14 -10.69
N PRO A 43 -7.46 -2.81 -11.66
CA PRO A 43 -6.02 -2.70 -11.85
C PRO A 43 -5.56 -1.24 -11.96
N VAL A 44 -4.56 -0.87 -11.16
CA VAL A 44 -3.93 0.46 -11.20
C VAL A 44 -2.62 0.37 -11.96
N SER A 45 -2.42 1.25 -12.95
CA SER A 45 -1.17 1.28 -13.71
C SER A 45 0.02 1.64 -12.82
N ARG A 46 1.19 1.07 -13.12
CA ARG A 46 2.44 1.37 -12.39
C ARG A 46 2.77 2.86 -12.43
N THR A 47 2.66 3.50 -13.60
CA THR A 47 2.96 4.93 -13.75
C THR A 47 2.06 5.79 -12.87
N ARG A 48 0.76 5.48 -12.81
CA ARG A 48 -0.18 6.18 -11.92
C ARG A 48 0.18 5.98 -10.45
N LEU A 49 0.52 4.76 -10.03
CA LEU A 49 0.98 4.52 -8.65
C LEU A 49 2.25 5.30 -8.31
N VAL A 50 3.19 5.38 -9.25
CA VAL A 50 4.42 6.16 -9.03
C VAL A 50 4.10 7.65 -8.87
N ASP A 51 3.22 8.18 -9.72
CA ASP A 51 2.82 9.58 -9.62
C ASP A 51 2.03 9.88 -8.33
N ASP A 52 1.07 9.03 -7.98
CA ASP A 52 0.26 9.16 -6.77
C ASP A 52 1.10 9.14 -5.48
N ILE A 53 2.22 8.40 -5.46
CA ILE A 53 3.07 8.23 -4.27
C ILE A 53 4.19 9.26 -4.20
N TRP A 54 4.79 9.65 -5.33
CA TRP A 54 5.97 10.52 -5.36
C TRP A 54 5.72 11.90 -6.01
N GLY A 55 4.54 12.16 -6.57
CA GLY A 55 4.14 13.47 -7.11
C GLY A 55 5.14 14.06 -8.10
N GLY A 56 5.58 13.25 -9.07
CA GLY A 56 6.62 13.63 -10.04
C GLY A 56 8.07 13.71 -9.50
N LYS A 57 8.29 13.49 -8.20
CA LYS A 57 9.64 13.50 -7.56
C LYS A 57 10.14 12.09 -7.24
N ALA A 58 9.85 11.14 -8.12
CA ALA A 58 10.26 9.75 -7.94
C ALA A 58 11.79 9.62 -7.92
N PRO A 59 12.36 8.79 -7.02
CA PRO A 59 13.80 8.53 -7.02
C PRO A 59 14.19 7.71 -8.25
N ARG A 60 15.48 7.74 -8.62
CA ARG A 60 16.02 6.89 -9.71
C ARG A 60 15.75 5.40 -9.52
N SER A 61 15.61 4.95 -8.27
CA SER A 61 15.37 3.57 -7.89
C SER A 61 13.89 3.22 -7.71
N VAL A 62 12.96 4.05 -8.20
CA VAL A 62 11.51 3.91 -7.92
C VAL A 62 10.96 2.52 -8.22
N ASP A 63 11.34 1.89 -9.32
CA ASP A 63 10.84 0.55 -9.68
C ASP A 63 11.26 -0.51 -8.66
N SER A 64 12.51 -0.46 -8.19
CA SER A 64 13.02 -1.37 -7.16
C SER A 64 12.30 -1.15 -5.83
N VAL A 65 12.17 0.11 -5.41
CA VAL A 65 11.46 0.47 -4.17
C VAL A 65 10.00 0.04 -4.22
N LEU A 66 9.31 0.26 -5.34
CA LEU A 66 7.92 -0.12 -5.53
C LEU A 66 7.76 -1.64 -5.47
N ASN A 67 8.55 -2.40 -6.21
CA ASN A 67 8.46 -3.87 -6.23
C ASN A 67 8.79 -4.47 -4.86
N ALA A 68 9.84 -3.99 -4.18
CA ALA A 68 10.20 -4.44 -2.85
C ALA A 68 9.12 -4.13 -1.81
N THR A 69 8.44 -2.98 -1.94
CA THR A 69 7.35 -2.59 -1.04
C THR A 69 6.08 -3.41 -1.30
N LEU A 70 5.71 -3.64 -2.57
CA LEU A 70 4.61 -4.54 -2.93
C LEU A 70 4.86 -5.97 -2.47
N SER A 71 6.11 -6.45 -2.54
CA SER A 71 6.49 -7.76 -2.02
C SER A 71 6.21 -7.87 -0.51
N ARG A 72 6.66 -6.88 0.27
CA ARG A 72 6.42 -6.81 1.72
C ARG A 72 4.95 -6.64 2.11
N LEU A 73 4.10 -6.11 1.22
CA LEU A 73 2.66 -6.03 1.47
C LEU A 73 1.94 -7.37 1.24
N ARG A 74 2.54 -8.30 0.50
CA ARG A 74 1.96 -9.62 0.23
C ARG A 74 2.28 -10.65 1.32
N THR A 75 3.26 -10.36 2.16
CA THR A 75 3.73 -11.20 3.28
C THR A 75 3.02 -10.80 4.55
#